data_AF-A0A419EFH4-F1
#
_entry.id   AF-A0A419EFH4-F1
#
_cell.length_a   1.000
_cell.length_b   1.000
_cell.length_c   1.000
_cell.angle_alpha   90.00
_cell.angle_beta   90.00
_cell.angle_gamma   90.00
#
_symmetry.space_group_name_H-M   'P 1'
#
loop_
_entity.id
_entity.type
_entity.pdbx_description
1 polymer ?
#
loop_
_entity_poly.entity_id
_entity_poly.type
_entity_poly.pdbx_seq_one_letter_code
_entity_poly.pdbx_strand_id
1 'polypeptide(L)'
;MEILLAIVVAAAVIFFGALISMGNERQRKAIDGLREQVVLWAVQDLKIKREHLARTAQVPDPMGWLNKTASIVCGYDLKLQVLEMFEEPQSLICASGDGGVKIIFSPVSPADIRRMKSFKQNRLSQFASQNPLMSLPRGTGVHEVSVLNGGLLFDLELPLVWSVLTGQETPQMERIWIYESS
;
A
#
# COMPACT_ATOMS: atom_id res chain seq x y z
N MET A 1 72.08 18.34 24.12
CA MET A 1 71.13 18.93 23.16
C MET A 1 70.16 17.91 22.59
N GLU A 2 70.62 16.71 22.21
CA GLU A 2 69.78 15.68 21.57
C GLU A 2 68.58 15.20 22.41
N ILE A 3 68.78 14.97 23.72
CA ILE A 3 67.71 14.55 24.65
C ILE A 3 66.59 15.59 24.72
N LEU A 4 66.96 16.88 24.75
CA LEU A 4 66.01 17.99 24.86
C LEU A 4 65.18 18.11 23.57
N LEU A 5 65.83 17.89 22.42
CA LEU A 5 65.18 17.86 21.11
C LEU A 5 64.23 16.66 20.98
N ALA A 6 64.63 15.48 21.47
CA ALA A 6 63.78 14.29 21.50
C ALA A 6 62.52 14.46 22.35
N ILE A 7 62.64 15.10 23.52
CA ILE A 7 61.49 15.40 24.40
C ILE A 7 60.52 16.36 23.70
N VAL A 8 61.02 17.40 23.03
CA VAL A 8 60.19 18.37 22.30
C VAL A 8 59.44 17.69 21.15
N VAL A 9 60.10 16.82 20.39
CA VAL A 9 59.46 16.08 19.29
C VAL A 9 58.40 15.12 19.84
N ALA A 10 58.69 14.39 20.92
CA ALA A 10 57.70 13.50 21.55
C ALA A 10 56.47 14.27 22.06
N ALA A 11 56.68 15.42 22.71
CA ALA A 11 55.59 16.27 23.18
C ALA A 11 54.75 16.81 22.02
N ALA A 12 55.37 17.23 20.92
CA ALA A 12 54.66 17.71 19.73
C ALA A 12 53.80 16.60 19.10
N VAL A 13 54.33 15.38 18.96
CA VAL A 13 53.60 14.23 18.40
C VAL A 13 52.38 13.88 19.26
N ILE A 14 52.53 13.86 20.59
CA ILE A 14 51.42 13.60 21.51
C ILE A 14 50.35 14.70 21.38
N PHE A 15 50.77 15.95 21.32
CA PHE A 15 49.86 17.09 21.21
C PHE A 15 49.07 17.09 19.89
N PHE A 16 49.74 16.83 18.76
CA PHE A 16 49.08 16.68 17.47
C PHE A 16 48.16 15.45 17.43
N GLY A 17 48.56 14.33 18.02
CA GLY A 17 47.71 13.14 18.14
C GLY A 17 46.42 13.42 18.92
N ALA A 18 46.51 14.14 20.04
CA ALA A 18 45.36 14.53 20.85
C ALA A 18 44.42 15.50 20.08
N LEU A 19 44.99 16.49 19.37
CA LEU A 19 44.21 17.42 18.56
C LEU A 19 43.46 16.73 17.41
N ILE A 20 44.13 15.81 16.69
CA ILE A 20 43.50 15.04 15.60
C ILE A 20 42.38 14.15 16.16
N SER A 21 42.61 13.47 17.29
CA SER A 21 41.59 12.63 17.92
C SER A 21 40.36 13.43 18.35
N MET A 22 40.56 14.63 18.93
CA MET A 22 39.47 15.51 19.33
C MET A 22 38.72 16.08 18.12
N GLY A 23 39.44 16.41 17.05
CA GLY A 23 38.86 16.87 15.78
C GLY A 23 37.98 15.81 15.13
N ASN A 24 38.47 14.57 15.05
CA ASN A 24 37.73 13.44 14.47
C ASN A 24 36.43 13.15 15.24
N GLU A 25 36.46 13.21 16.57
CA GLU A 25 35.25 12.99 17.38
C GLU A 25 34.21 14.11 17.18
N ARG A 26 34.65 15.36 17.06
CA ARG A 26 33.74 16.49 16.77
C ARG A 26 33.16 16.39 15.36
N GLN A 27 33.96 16.00 14.37
CA GLN A 27 33.49 15.79 13.01
C GLN A 27 32.49 14.62 12.93
N ARG A 28 32.78 13.51 13.62
CA ARG A 28 31.88 12.36 13.69
C ARG A 28 30.51 12.76 14.23
N LYS A 29 30.47 13.48 15.36
CA LYS A 29 29.21 13.97 15.94
C LYS A 29 28.46 14.92 15.00
N ALA A 30 29.16 15.76 14.26
CA ALA A 30 28.54 16.63 13.25
C ALA A 30 27.94 15.83 12.08
N ILE A 31 28.63 14.80 11.60
CA ILE A 31 28.14 13.90 10.53
C ILE A 31 26.92 13.11 11.00
N ASP A 32 26.96 12.57 12.22
CA ASP A 32 25.84 11.82 12.78
C ASP A 32 24.60 12.71 12.96
N GLY A 33 24.77 13.94 13.47
CA GLY A 33 23.68 14.91 13.56
C GLY A 33 23.10 15.33 12.21
N LEU A 34 23.93 15.47 11.18
CA LEU A 34 23.46 15.73 9.81
C LEU A 34 22.68 14.56 9.23
N ARG A 35 23.12 13.33 9.47
CA ARG A 35 22.43 12.12 8.99
C ARG A 35 21.00 12.06 9.52
N GLU A 36 20.81 12.30 10.82
CA GLU A 36 19.48 12.32 11.44
C GLU A 36 18.59 13.41 10.83
N GLN A 37 19.13 14.61 10.64
CA GLN A 37 18.40 15.72 10.03
C GLN A 37 17.98 15.41 8.59
N VAL A 38 18.85 14.79 7.79
CA VAL A 38 18.54 14.39 6.41
C VAL A 38 17.43 13.35 6.37
N VAL A 39 17.43 12.37 7.28
CA VAL A 39 16.38 11.36 7.35
C VAL A 39 15.04 12.01 7.72
N LEU A 40 15.02 12.87 8.73
CA LEU A 40 13.82 13.59 9.14
C LEU A 40 13.27 14.46 8.02
N TRP A 41 14.14 15.20 7.35
CA TRP A 41 13.79 16.02 6.19
C TRP A 41 13.21 15.16 5.05
N ALA A 42 13.84 14.02 4.72
CA ALA A 42 13.36 13.14 3.66
C ALA A 42 11.96 12.58 3.96
N VAL A 43 11.69 12.19 5.21
CA VAL A 43 10.36 11.72 5.63
C VAL A 43 9.33 12.84 5.53
N GLN A 44 9.67 14.05 5.94
CA GLN A 44 8.78 15.20 5.85
C GLN A 44 8.50 15.58 4.39
N ASP A 45 9.52 15.60 3.54
CA ASP A 45 9.39 15.87 2.11
C ASP A 45 8.46 14.86 1.43
N LEU A 46 8.61 13.57 1.73
CA LEU A 46 7.70 12.53 1.22
C LEU A 46 6.27 12.74 1.71
N LYS A 47 6.06 13.15 2.96
CA LYS A 47 4.72 13.46 3.49
C LYS A 47 4.08 14.64 2.76
N ILE A 48 4.82 15.74 2.59
CA ILE A 48 4.34 16.94 1.87
C ILE A 48 3.98 16.58 0.43
N LYS A 49 4.85 15.84 -0.26
CA LYS A 49 4.59 15.38 -1.63
C LYS A 49 3.34 14.50 -1.68
N ARG A 50 3.16 13.59 -0.72
CA ARG A 50 1.97 12.72 -0.66
C ARG A 50 0.69 13.51 -0.37
N GLU A 51 0.73 14.49 0.52
CA GLU A 51 -0.41 15.38 0.77
C GLU A 51 -0.78 16.20 -0.48
N HIS A 52 0.22 16.68 -1.22
CA HIS A 52 -0.02 17.38 -2.48
C HIS A 52 -0.68 16.47 -3.51
N LEU A 53 -0.22 15.22 -3.62
CA LEU A 53 -0.82 14.21 -4.50
C LEU A 53 -2.24 13.87 -4.06
N ALA A 54 -2.51 13.75 -2.76
CA ALA A 54 -3.87 13.50 -2.25
C ALA A 54 -4.87 14.61 -2.63
N ARG A 55 -4.42 15.87 -2.73
CA ARG A 55 -5.26 17.00 -3.17
C ARG A 55 -5.47 17.08 -4.67
N THR A 56 -4.59 16.45 -5.45
CA THR A 56 -4.57 16.55 -6.92
C THR A 56 -4.97 15.26 -7.62
N ALA A 57 -5.06 14.15 -6.88
CA ALA A 57 -5.50 12.86 -7.39
C ALA A 57 -6.90 12.96 -7.97
N GLN A 58 -7.02 12.59 -9.24
CA GLN A 58 -8.29 12.52 -9.97
C GLN A 58 -8.25 11.29 -10.86
N VAL A 59 -9.40 10.62 -10.98
CA VAL A 59 -9.55 9.46 -11.86
C VAL A 59 -10.63 9.79 -12.89
N PRO A 60 -10.25 10.23 -14.11
CA PRO A 60 -11.21 10.63 -15.14
C PRO A 60 -12.07 9.48 -15.67
N ASP A 61 -11.52 8.26 -15.70
CA ASP A 61 -12.21 7.04 -16.11
C ASP A 61 -12.07 5.96 -15.03
N PRO A 62 -13.03 5.88 -14.08
CA PRO A 62 -13.00 4.91 -12.99
C PRO A 62 -13.02 3.45 -13.46
N MET A 63 -13.74 3.16 -14.55
CA MET A 63 -13.83 1.80 -15.10
C MET A 63 -12.55 1.40 -15.81
N GLY A 64 -11.99 2.29 -16.62
CA GLY A 64 -10.69 2.06 -17.26
C GLY A 64 -9.57 1.90 -16.24
N TRP A 65 -9.58 2.68 -15.16
CA TRP A 65 -8.64 2.52 -14.05
C TRP A 65 -8.79 1.15 -13.37
N LEU A 66 -10.02 0.75 -13.01
CA LEU A 66 -10.26 -0.54 -12.36
C LEU A 66 -9.84 -1.71 -13.26
N ASN A 67 -10.16 -1.65 -14.55
CA ASN A 67 -9.76 -2.67 -15.52
C ASN A 67 -8.24 -2.76 -15.63
N LYS A 68 -7.54 -1.64 -15.76
CA LYS A 68 -6.08 -1.61 -15.84
C LYS A 68 -5.44 -2.20 -14.60
N THR A 69 -5.90 -1.79 -13.42
CA THR A 69 -5.36 -2.25 -12.14
C THR A 69 -5.60 -3.75 -11.93
N ALA A 70 -6.80 -4.23 -12.23
CA ALA A 70 -7.12 -5.66 -12.16
C ALA A 70 -6.33 -6.48 -13.17
N SER A 71 -6.14 -5.97 -14.40
CA SER A 71 -5.39 -6.66 -15.46
C SER A 71 -3.91 -6.84 -15.12
N ILE A 72 -3.30 -5.87 -14.41
CA ILE A 72 -1.92 -5.99 -13.93
C ILE A 72 -1.78 -7.16 -12.94
N VAL A 73 -2.76 -7.32 -12.05
CA VAL A 73 -2.71 -8.31 -10.96
C VAL A 73 -3.11 -9.71 -11.46
N CYS A 74 -4.14 -9.79 -12.30
CA CYS A 74 -4.60 -11.05 -12.90
C CYS A 74 -3.69 -11.52 -14.04
N GLY A 75 -2.96 -10.60 -14.69
CA GLY A 75 -2.02 -10.91 -15.77
C GLY A 75 -2.62 -10.99 -17.17
N TYR A 76 -3.89 -10.60 -17.34
CA TYR A 76 -4.62 -10.57 -18.62
C TYR A 76 -5.65 -9.43 -18.64
N ASP A 77 -6.03 -8.94 -19.83
CA ASP A 77 -7.03 -7.87 -19.96
C ASP A 77 -8.45 -8.43 -19.72
N LEU A 78 -9.12 -7.86 -18.72
CA LEU A 78 -10.40 -8.34 -18.22
C LEU A 78 -11.61 -7.71 -18.92
N LYS A 79 -11.42 -6.55 -19.56
CA LYS A 79 -12.51 -5.75 -20.18
C LYS A 79 -13.76 -5.69 -19.30
N LEU A 80 -13.55 -5.32 -18.04
CA LEU A 80 -14.57 -5.39 -16.99
C LEU A 80 -15.84 -4.60 -17.34
N GLN A 81 -17.00 -5.21 -17.07
CA GLN A 81 -18.30 -4.55 -17.07
C GLN A 81 -18.96 -4.76 -15.71
N VAL A 82 -19.38 -3.68 -15.04
CA VAL A 82 -20.08 -3.77 -13.75
C VAL A 82 -21.45 -4.39 -13.97
N LEU A 83 -21.73 -5.46 -13.23
CA LEU A 83 -23.03 -6.12 -13.23
C LEU A 83 -23.87 -5.63 -12.05
N GLU A 84 -23.35 -5.81 -10.84
CA GLU A 84 -24.11 -5.60 -9.60
C GLU A 84 -23.19 -5.13 -8.48
N MET A 85 -23.78 -4.44 -7.51
CA MET A 85 -23.13 -3.98 -6.29
C MET A 85 -23.93 -4.47 -5.08
N PHE A 86 -23.24 -4.95 -4.07
CA PHE A 86 -23.80 -5.39 -2.80
C PHE A 86 -23.19 -4.60 -1.65
N GLU A 87 -24.01 -4.24 -0.68
CA GLU A 87 -23.58 -3.47 0.50
C GLU A 87 -23.09 -4.38 1.64
N GLU A 88 -23.65 -5.59 1.79
CA GLU A 88 -23.30 -6.51 2.88
C GLU A 88 -22.94 -7.93 2.40
N PRO A 89 -21.67 -8.35 2.50
CA PRO A 89 -20.47 -7.51 2.59
C PRO A 89 -20.29 -6.64 1.35
N GLN A 90 -19.61 -5.50 1.49
CA GLN A 90 -19.43 -4.59 0.36
C GLN A 90 -18.70 -5.30 -0.79
N SER A 91 -19.32 -5.35 -1.97
CA SER A 91 -18.73 -6.04 -3.11
C SER A 91 -19.25 -5.51 -4.44
N LEU A 92 -18.33 -5.33 -5.37
CA LEU A 92 -18.62 -4.96 -6.75
C LEU A 92 -18.39 -6.18 -7.64
N ILE A 93 -19.41 -6.58 -8.38
CA ILE A 93 -19.35 -7.73 -9.28
C ILE A 93 -19.23 -7.22 -10.70
N CYS A 94 -18.23 -7.72 -11.39
CA CYS A 94 -17.96 -7.43 -12.78
C CYS A 94 -17.99 -8.71 -13.61
N ALA A 95 -18.51 -8.62 -14.84
CA ALA A 95 -18.29 -9.62 -15.87
C ALA A 95 -16.98 -9.32 -16.61
N SER A 96 -16.21 -10.35 -16.92
CA SER A 96 -15.18 -10.25 -17.96
C SER A 96 -15.85 -10.05 -19.33
N GLY A 97 -15.21 -9.28 -20.22
CA GLY A 97 -15.74 -9.00 -21.57
C GLY A 97 -15.94 -10.26 -22.43
N ASP A 98 -15.25 -11.35 -22.10
CA ASP A 98 -15.39 -12.65 -22.77
C ASP A 98 -16.57 -13.48 -22.21
N GLY A 99 -17.31 -12.95 -21.23
CA GLY A 99 -18.54 -13.51 -20.67
C GLY A 99 -18.36 -14.75 -19.77
N GLY A 100 -17.16 -15.33 -19.73
CA GLY A 100 -16.90 -16.62 -19.07
C GLY A 100 -16.52 -16.55 -17.59
N VAL A 101 -16.04 -15.40 -17.09
CA VAL A 101 -15.51 -15.28 -15.72
C VAL A 101 -16.16 -14.11 -14.99
N LYS A 102 -16.67 -14.36 -13.79
CA LYS A 102 -17.16 -13.33 -12.88
C LYS A 102 -16.03 -12.90 -11.95
N ILE A 103 -15.80 -11.61 -11.88
CA ILE A 103 -14.76 -11.01 -11.04
C ILE A 103 -15.45 -10.21 -9.97
N ILE A 104 -15.14 -10.54 -8.72
CA ILE A 104 -15.73 -9.85 -7.56
C ILE A 104 -14.63 -9.07 -6.87
N PHE A 105 -14.86 -7.77 -6.71
CA PHE A 105 -14.01 -6.87 -5.96
C PHE A 105 -14.61 -6.65 -4.58
N SER A 106 -13.80 -6.76 -3.53
CA SER A 106 -14.26 -6.49 -2.17
C SER A 106 -13.12 -5.99 -1.27
N PRO A 107 -13.37 -5.03 -0.36
CA PRO A 107 -12.41 -4.68 0.68
C PRO A 107 -12.22 -5.79 1.72
N VAL A 108 -13.11 -6.77 1.78
CA VAL A 108 -13.08 -7.82 2.80
C VAL A 108 -12.07 -8.90 2.43
N SER A 109 -11.23 -9.26 3.41
CA SER A 109 -10.22 -10.30 3.23
C SER A 109 -10.83 -11.71 3.14
N PRO A 110 -10.14 -12.67 2.49
CA PRO A 110 -10.62 -14.05 2.41
C PRO A 110 -10.74 -14.71 3.80
N ALA A 111 -9.89 -14.32 4.74
CA ALA A 111 -9.93 -14.80 6.12
C ALA A 111 -11.21 -14.32 6.83
N ASP A 112 -11.59 -13.07 6.62
CA ASP A 112 -12.80 -12.49 7.22
C ASP A 112 -14.06 -13.05 6.57
N ILE A 113 -14.05 -13.28 5.24
CA ILE A 113 -15.15 -13.99 4.56
C ILE A 113 -15.36 -15.39 5.16
N ARG A 114 -14.28 -16.15 5.42
CA ARG A 114 -14.38 -17.48 6.05
C ARG A 114 -14.98 -17.39 7.46
N ARG A 115 -14.60 -16.39 8.27
CA ARG A 115 -15.17 -16.15 9.60
C ARG A 115 -16.65 -15.80 9.53
N MET A 116 -17.05 -14.93 8.60
CA MET A 116 -18.46 -14.58 8.37
C MET A 116 -19.29 -15.80 7.97
N LYS A 117 -18.76 -16.69 7.10
CA LYS A 117 -19.43 -17.94 6.73
C LYS A 117 -19.66 -18.85 7.93
N SER A 118 -18.70 -18.99 8.85
CA SER A 118 -18.89 -19.80 10.06
C SER A 118 -19.92 -19.22 11.04
N PHE A 119 -20.03 -17.89 11.12
CA PHE A 119 -20.93 -17.23 12.08
C PHE A 119 -22.39 -17.21 11.61
N LYS A 120 -22.63 -17.11 10.29
CA LYS A 120 -23.97 -17.06 9.69
C LYS A 120 -24.61 -18.44 9.44
N GLN A 121 -24.00 -19.56 9.87
CA GLN A 121 -24.56 -20.92 9.70
C GLN A 121 -25.83 -21.22 10.55
N ASN A 122 -26.25 -20.32 11.44
CA ASN A 122 -27.52 -20.45 12.16
C ASN A 122 -28.75 -20.10 11.29
N ARG A 123 -29.16 -21.08 10.49
CA ARG A 123 -30.51 -21.47 10.00
C ARG A 123 -31.55 -20.46 9.47
N LEU A 124 -31.41 -19.14 9.57
CA LEU A 124 -32.45 -18.18 9.14
C LEU A 124 -31.96 -17.12 8.12
N SER A 125 -30.65 -17.05 7.84
CA SER A 125 -30.03 -16.06 6.96
C SER A 125 -29.77 -16.56 5.52
N GLN A 126 -30.12 -17.79 5.18
CA GLN A 126 -29.90 -18.37 3.83
C GLN A 126 -30.74 -17.72 2.72
N PHE A 127 -31.77 -16.95 3.06
CA PHE A 127 -32.82 -16.50 2.13
C PHE A 127 -32.91 -14.98 1.91
N ALA A 128 -32.08 -14.18 2.59
CA ALA A 128 -32.07 -12.73 2.39
C ALA A 128 -30.72 -12.31 1.78
N SER A 129 -30.74 -11.92 0.51
CA SER A 129 -29.61 -11.41 -0.29
C SER A 129 -28.35 -12.29 -0.30
N GLN A 130 -28.30 -13.27 -1.20
CA GLN A 130 -27.11 -14.11 -1.39
C GLN A 130 -26.01 -13.31 -2.09
N ASN A 131 -25.21 -12.57 -1.32
CA ASN A 131 -23.97 -12.00 -1.84
C ASN A 131 -23.08 -13.14 -2.37
N PRO A 132 -22.63 -13.10 -3.64
CA PRO A 132 -21.87 -14.20 -4.24
C PRO A 132 -20.50 -14.44 -3.58
N LEU A 133 -19.95 -13.48 -2.84
CA LEU A 133 -18.78 -13.71 -1.97
C LEU A 133 -19.03 -14.83 -0.94
N MET A 134 -20.28 -14.97 -0.48
CA MET A 134 -20.66 -15.97 0.52
C MET A 134 -20.81 -17.36 -0.09
N SER A 135 -21.01 -17.49 -1.40
CA SER A 135 -21.15 -18.75 -2.13
C SER A 135 -19.91 -19.16 -2.94
N LEU A 136 -18.80 -18.41 -2.86
CA LEU A 136 -17.57 -18.73 -3.59
C LEU A 136 -17.09 -20.19 -3.38
N PRO A 137 -16.74 -20.91 -4.47
CA PRO A 137 -16.16 -22.25 -4.44
C PRO A 137 -14.84 -22.35 -3.67
N ARG A 138 -14.49 -23.57 -3.24
CA ARG A 138 -13.15 -23.83 -2.68
C ARG A 138 -12.15 -23.90 -3.84
N GLY A 139 -11.29 -22.91 -3.97
CA GLY A 139 -10.27 -22.83 -5.03
C GLY A 139 -10.40 -21.64 -5.99
N THR A 140 -11.36 -20.73 -5.75
CA THR A 140 -11.44 -19.42 -6.41
C THR A 140 -10.08 -18.72 -6.36
N GLY A 141 -9.62 -18.20 -7.51
CA GLY A 141 -8.43 -17.36 -7.58
C GLY A 141 -8.62 -16.12 -6.72
N VAL A 142 -7.68 -15.85 -5.82
CA VAL A 142 -7.74 -14.68 -4.93
C VAL A 142 -6.48 -13.88 -5.11
N HIS A 143 -6.65 -12.60 -5.43
CA HIS A 143 -5.54 -11.67 -5.56
C HIS A 143 -5.75 -10.45 -4.66
N GLU A 144 -4.71 -10.08 -3.93
CA GLU A 144 -4.66 -8.82 -3.18
C GLU A 144 -4.14 -7.71 -4.09
N VAL A 145 -4.80 -6.55 -4.07
CA VAL A 145 -4.30 -5.33 -4.69
C VAL A 145 -4.11 -4.27 -3.62
N SER A 146 -2.95 -3.62 -3.63
CA SER A 146 -2.51 -2.60 -2.69
C SER A 146 -1.59 -1.61 -3.39
N VAL A 147 -1.09 -0.59 -2.65
CA VAL A 147 -0.08 0.35 -3.16
C VAL A 147 1.17 -0.34 -3.72
N LEU A 148 1.48 -1.56 -3.26
CA LEU A 148 2.67 -2.29 -3.69
C LEU A 148 2.58 -2.86 -5.10
N ASN A 149 1.37 -3.16 -5.60
CA ASN A 149 1.16 -3.80 -6.91
C ASN A 149 0.14 -3.09 -7.80
N GLY A 150 -0.75 -2.27 -7.24
CA GLY A 150 -1.73 -1.46 -7.96
C GLY A 150 -1.24 -0.07 -8.36
N GLY A 151 -0.08 0.36 -7.85
CA GLY A 151 0.56 1.64 -8.19
C GLY A 151 0.70 2.60 -7.01
N LEU A 152 1.53 3.62 -7.18
CA LEU A 152 1.94 4.55 -6.11
C LEU A 152 0.77 5.34 -5.49
N LEU A 153 -0.26 5.63 -6.28
CA LEU A 153 -1.43 6.42 -5.86
C LEU A 153 -2.66 5.55 -5.60
N PHE A 154 -2.50 4.23 -5.59
CA PHE A 154 -3.61 3.29 -5.51
C PHE A 154 -4.53 3.55 -4.30
N ASP A 155 -3.96 3.85 -3.13
CA ASP A 155 -4.73 4.14 -1.91
C ASP A 155 -5.49 5.48 -1.96
N LEU A 156 -5.07 6.39 -2.83
CA LEU A 156 -5.72 7.69 -3.05
C LEU A 156 -6.77 7.60 -4.16
N GLU A 157 -6.50 6.81 -5.20
CA GLU A 157 -7.37 6.63 -6.36
C GLU A 157 -8.50 5.63 -6.07
N LEU A 158 -8.22 4.56 -5.32
CA LEU A 158 -9.20 3.52 -5.02
C LEU A 158 -10.48 4.06 -4.36
N PRO A 159 -10.43 4.89 -3.30
CA PRO A 159 -11.65 5.44 -2.70
C PRO A 159 -12.46 6.31 -3.66
N LEU A 160 -11.79 7.06 -4.56
CA LEU A 160 -12.44 7.88 -5.58
C LEU A 160 -13.15 7.01 -6.62
N VAL A 161 -12.48 5.96 -7.09
CA VAL A 161 -13.07 5.01 -8.04
C VAL A 161 -14.22 4.25 -7.40
N TRP A 162 -14.02 3.79 -6.16
CA TRP A 162 -15.00 3.01 -5.44
C TRP A 162 -16.27 3.80 -5.15
N SER A 163 -16.17 5.06 -4.75
CA SER A 163 -17.35 5.91 -4.53
C SER A 163 -18.12 6.19 -5.81
N VAL A 164 -17.44 6.36 -6.95
CA VAL A 164 -18.11 6.55 -8.24
C VAL A 164 -18.80 5.27 -8.71
N LEU A 165 -18.18 4.09 -8.51
CA LEU A 165 -18.72 2.81 -8.96
C LEU A 165 -19.81 2.23 -8.05
N THR A 166 -19.72 2.46 -6.74
CA THR A 166 -20.65 1.90 -5.75
C THR A 166 -21.62 2.93 -5.18
N GLY A 167 -21.41 4.23 -5.41
CA GLY A 167 -22.20 5.30 -4.81
C GLY A 167 -21.99 5.44 -3.29
N GLN A 168 -21.06 4.68 -2.69
CA GLN A 168 -20.79 4.72 -1.25
C GLN A 168 -19.47 5.42 -0.95
N GLU A 169 -19.51 6.38 -0.03
CA GLU A 169 -18.29 6.95 0.55
C GLU A 169 -17.69 5.97 1.55
N THR A 170 -16.63 5.29 1.13
CA THR A 170 -15.87 4.43 2.02
C THR A 170 -14.66 5.16 2.56
N PRO A 171 -14.38 5.07 3.87
CA PRO A 171 -13.16 5.61 4.42
C PRO A 171 -11.94 4.90 3.81
N GLN A 172 -10.83 5.64 3.77
CA GLN A 172 -9.52 5.31 3.22
C GLN A 172 -9.27 3.79 3.03
N MET A 173 -9.34 3.34 1.77
CA MET A 173 -9.08 1.96 1.39
C MET A 173 -7.63 1.81 0.91
N GLU A 174 -6.82 1.08 1.68
CA GLU A 174 -5.42 0.81 1.31
C GLU A 174 -5.27 -0.43 0.42
N ARG A 175 -6.30 -1.29 0.40
CA ARG A 175 -6.27 -2.58 -0.28
C ARG A 175 -7.66 -3.00 -0.76
N ILE A 176 -7.70 -3.80 -1.82
CA ILE A 176 -8.89 -4.48 -2.29
C ILE A 176 -8.54 -5.91 -2.71
N TRP A 177 -9.50 -6.82 -2.57
CA TRP A 177 -9.37 -8.21 -2.95
C TRP A 177 -10.17 -8.49 -4.22
N ILE A 178 -9.55 -9.22 -5.14
CA ILE A 178 -10.13 -9.72 -6.38
C ILE A 178 -10.39 -11.21 -6.22
N TYR A 179 -11.62 -11.63 -6.47
CA TYR A 179 -12.06 -13.02 -6.45
C TYR A 179 -12.50 -13.44 -7.85
N GLU A 180 -11.84 -14.44 -8.41
CA GLU A 180 -12.14 -15.01 -9.72
C GLU A 180 -13.09 -16.22 -9.59
N SER A 181 -14.36 -16.02 -9.93
CA SER A 181 -15.36 -17.08 -9.96
C SER A 181 -15.63 -17.50 -11.41
N SER A 182 -15.08 -18.66 -11.79
CA SER A 182 -15.44 -19.43 -12.99
C SER A 182 -16.75 -20.18 -12.81
#